data_AF-A0A1I2JEQ4-F1
#
_entry.id   AF-A0A1I2JEQ4-F1
#
_cell.length_a   1.000
_cell.length_b   1.000
_cell.length_c   1.000
_cell.angle_alpha   90.00
_cell.angle_beta   90.00
_cell.angle_gamma   90.00
#
_symmetry.space_group_name_H-M   'P 1'
#
loop_
_entity.id
_entity.type
_entity.pdbx_description
1 polymer ?
#
loop_
_entity_poly.entity_id
_entity_poly.type
_entity_poly.pdbx_seq_one_letter_code
_entity_poly.pdbx_strand_id
1 'polypeptide(L)'
;TRFNRRHGDRFHFVYTPIHASWVNQIEIWFSLLQRRVLRYADFPCAGAMPRAVMNFIRRWNRDEAHPFNWTFRGHFVHTQRRHAA
;
A
#
# COMPACT_ATOMS: atom_id res chain seq x y z
N THR A 1 -2.76 -11.79 15.80
CA THR A 1 -3.16 -10.47 16.36
C THR A 1 -4.56 -10.55 16.97
N ARG A 2 -4.99 -9.63 17.87
CA ARG A 2 -6.40 -9.58 18.35
C ARG A 2 -7.40 -9.45 17.19
N PHE A 3 -6.99 -8.73 16.14
CA PHE A 3 -7.74 -8.62 14.90
C PHE A 3 -7.95 -9.96 14.18
N ASN A 4 -6.93 -10.83 14.12
CA ASN A 4 -7.07 -12.11 13.42
C ASN A 4 -8.02 -13.05 14.15
N ARG A 5 -7.87 -13.13 15.48
CA ARG A 5 -8.71 -13.98 16.35
C ARG A 5 -10.20 -13.67 16.21
N ARG A 6 -10.57 -12.39 16.18
CA ARG A 6 -11.99 -11.98 15.97
C ARG A 6 -12.54 -12.31 14.58
N HIS A 7 -11.70 -12.69 13.61
CA HIS A 7 -12.09 -13.05 12.25
C HIS A 7 -11.78 -14.52 11.91
N GLY A 8 -11.69 -15.38 12.93
CA GLY A 8 -11.45 -16.82 12.73
C GLY A 8 -10.05 -17.16 12.21
N ASP A 9 -9.06 -16.33 12.54
CA ASP A 9 -7.64 -16.52 12.20
C ASP A 9 -7.33 -16.74 10.71
N ARG A 10 -8.22 -16.28 9.83
CA ARG A 10 -8.15 -16.46 8.37
C ARG A 10 -7.08 -15.63 7.65
N PHE A 11 -6.40 -14.71 8.34
CA PHE A 11 -5.42 -13.82 7.72
C PHE A 11 -4.00 -14.24 8.05
N HIS A 12 -3.15 -14.30 7.03
CA HIS A 12 -1.69 -14.38 7.18
C HIS A 12 -1.09 -12.99 6.96
N PHE A 13 -0.45 -12.43 7.99
CA PHE A 13 0.14 -11.09 7.92
C PHE A 13 1.58 -11.17 7.43
N VAL A 14 1.87 -10.47 6.34
CA VAL A 14 3.22 -10.31 5.79
C VAL A 14 3.71 -8.90 6.15
N TYR A 15 4.88 -8.83 6.77
CA TYR A 15 5.49 -7.57 7.18
C TYR A 15 6.76 -7.34 6.38
N THR A 16 6.93 -6.12 5.84
CA THR A 16 8.19 -5.70 5.25
C THR A 16 9.25 -5.52 6.33
N PRO A 17 10.55 -5.73 6.02
CA PRO A 17 11.62 -5.38 6.94
C PRO A 17 11.53 -3.92 7.38
N ILE A 18 12.06 -3.64 8.58
CA ILE A 18 12.14 -2.28 9.10
C ILE A 18 12.99 -1.44 8.12
N HIS A 19 12.55 -0.22 7.84
CA HIS A 19 13.17 0.69 6.86
C HIS A 19 13.15 0.21 5.40
N ALA A 20 12.36 -0.83 5.08
CA ALA A 20 12.22 -1.35 3.72
C ALA A 20 10.79 -1.21 3.17
N SER A 21 10.12 -0.09 3.44
CA SER A 21 8.78 0.16 2.90
C SER A 21 8.75 0.16 1.37
N TRP A 22 9.86 0.54 0.73
CA TRP A 22 10.04 0.53 -0.73
C TRP A 22 9.82 -0.84 -1.39
N VAL A 23 9.90 -1.92 -0.62
CA VAL A 23 9.59 -3.28 -1.07
C VAL A 23 8.09 -3.49 -1.26
N ASN A 24 7.24 -2.75 -0.53
CA ASN A 24 5.81 -2.87 -0.65
C ASN A 24 5.34 -2.26 -1.98
N GLN A 25 4.73 -3.07 -2.85
CA GLN A 25 4.26 -2.62 -4.16
C GLN A 25 3.22 -1.49 -4.08
N ILE A 26 2.53 -1.32 -2.94
CA ILE A 26 1.61 -0.19 -2.74
C ILE A 26 2.31 1.17 -2.91
N GLU A 27 3.61 1.25 -2.62
CA GLU A 27 4.39 2.48 -2.77
C GLU A 27 4.51 2.91 -4.25
N ILE A 28 4.49 1.94 -5.19
CA ILE A 28 4.44 2.23 -6.63
C ILE A 28 3.11 2.91 -6.97
N TRP A 29 2.01 2.39 -6.43
CA TRP A 29 0.68 2.98 -6.61
C TRP A 29 0.59 4.37 -5.99
N PHE A 30 1.10 4.58 -4.78
CA PHE A 30 1.16 5.90 -4.15
C PHE A 30 2.02 6.89 -4.96
N SER A 31 3.09 6.42 -5.58
CA SER A 31 3.91 7.24 -6.48
C SER A 31 3.14 7.67 -7.75
N LEU A 32 2.16 6.89 -8.20
CA LEU A 32 1.27 7.29 -9.29
C LEU A 32 0.24 8.31 -8.83
N LEU A 33 -0.39 8.09 -7.68
CA LEU A 33 -1.31 9.07 -7.05
C LEU A 33 -0.61 10.41 -6.86
N GLN A 34 0.59 10.40 -6.28
CA GLN A 34 1.39 11.60 -6.04
C GLN A 34 1.65 12.35 -7.36
N ARG A 35 2.17 11.66 -8.38
CA ARG A 35 2.54 12.31 -9.65
C ARG A 35 1.35 12.83 -10.45
N ARG A 36 0.22 12.11 -10.44
CA ARG A 36 -0.92 12.40 -11.33
C ARG A 36 -2.01 13.24 -10.67
N VAL A 37 -2.10 13.22 -9.35
CA VAL A 37 -3.16 13.93 -8.62
C VAL A 37 -2.56 15.03 -7.74
N LEU A 38 -1.52 14.73 -6.95
CA LEU A 38 -1.12 15.61 -5.86
C LEU A 38 0.00 16.61 -6.21
N ARG A 39 0.92 16.25 -7.11
CA ARG A 39 2.17 17.01 -7.38
C ARG A 39 1.93 18.46 -7.76
N TYR A 40 0.86 18.74 -8.48
CA TYR A 40 0.50 20.08 -8.96
C TYR A 40 -0.94 20.45 -8.60
N ALA A 41 -1.50 19.80 -7.58
CA ALA A 41 -2.86 20.09 -7.16
C ALA A 41 -2.93 21.44 -6.45
N ASP A 42 -3.89 22.25 -6.88
CA ASP A 42 -4.43 23.36 -6.13
C ASP A 42 -5.91 23.05 -5.85
N PHE A 43 -6.26 22.87 -4.57
CA PHE A 43 -7.59 22.43 -4.16
C PHE A 43 -8.38 23.60 -3.59
N PRO A 44 -9.56 23.93 -4.16
CA PRO A 44 -10.32 25.11 -3.75
C PRO A 44 -10.97 24.98 -2.36
N CYS A 45 -11.01 23.77 -1.80
CA CYS A 45 -11.52 23.52 -0.45
C CYS A 45 -11.01 22.18 0.10
N ALA A 46 -11.11 21.99 1.42
CA ALA A 46 -10.71 20.76 2.11
C ALA A 46 -11.41 19.50 1.55
N GLY A 47 -12.63 19.63 1.03
CA GLY A 47 -13.37 18.51 0.43
C GLY A 47 -12.91 18.14 -1.00
N ALA A 48 -12.18 19.01 -1.69
CA ALA A 48 -11.77 18.76 -3.07
C ALA A 48 -10.67 17.68 -3.17
N MET A 49 -9.69 17.69 -2.25
CA MET A 49 -8.64 16.68 -2.19
C MET A 49 -9.17 15.24 -2.04
N PRO A 50 -10.00 14.90 -1.03
CA PRO A 50 -10.49 13.53 -0.88
C PRO A 50 -11.34 13.10 -2.08
N ARG A 51 -12.13 14.00 -2.68
CA ARG A 51 -12.85 13.70 -3.93
C ARG A 51 -11.91 13.36 -5.08
N ALA A 52 -10.84 14.12 -5.26
CA ALA A 52 -9.86 13.87 -6.30
C ALA A 52 -9.15 12.50 -6.11
N VAL A 53 -8.76 12.17 -4.88
CA VAL A 53 -8.18 10.87 -4.54
C VAL A 53 -9.17 9.73 -4.79
N MET A 54 -10.42 9.86 -4.35
CA MET A 54 -11.46 8.84 -4.59
C MET A 54 -11.78 8.68 -6.07
N ASN A 55 -11.77 9.75 -6.86
CA ASN A 55 -11.93 9.70 -8.31
C ASN A 55 -10.77 8.95 -8.98
N PHE A 56 -9.53 9.21 -8.54
CA PHE A 56 -8.35 8.50 -9.02
C PHE A 56 -8.44 7.00 -8.70
N ILE A 57 -8.80 6.62 -7.47
CA ILE A 57 -8.99 5.22 -7.08
C ILE A 57 -10.04 4.54 -7.96
N ARG A 58 -11.20 5.18 -8.17
CA ARG A 58 -12.28 4.62 -9.00
C ARG A 58 -11.85 4.43 -10.45
N ARG A 59 -11.16 5.42 -11.04
CA ARG A 59 -10.64 5.31 -12.41
C ARG A 59 -9.58 4.21 -12.51
N TRP A 60 -8.62 4.20 -11.60
CA TRP A 60 -7.58 3.18 -11.55
C TRP A 60 -8.19 1.77 -11.52
N ASN A 61 -9.08 1.50 -10.56
CA ASN A 61 -9.67 0.18 -10.40
C ASN A 61 -10.51 -0.28 -11.59
N ARG A 62 -11.16 0.65 -12.30
CA ARG A 62 -12.01 0.32 -13.44
C ARG A 62 -11.21 0.12 -14.73
N ASP A 63 -10.25 1.00 -14.99
CA ASP A 63 -9.67 1.16 -16.33
C ASP A 63 -8.16 0.84 -16.40
N GLU A 64 -7.41 1.05 -15.32
CA GLU A 64 -5.94 1.03 -15.35
C GLU A 64 -5.33 -0.08 -14.48
N ALA A 65 -6.13 -0.79 -13.69
CA ALA A 65 -5.63 -1.78 -12.74
C ALA A 65 -4.96 -2.95 -13.46
N HIS A 66 -3.67 -3.10 -13.21
CA HIS A 66 -2.88 -4.22 -13.70
C HIS A 66 -1.82 -4.61 -12.66
N PRO A 67 -1.31 -5.86 -12.69
CA PRO A 67 -0.15 -6.23 -11.89
C PRO A 67 1.04 -5.31 -12.20
N PHE A 68 1.77 -4.88 -11.17
CA PHE A 68 3.01 -4.14 -11.39
C PHE A 68 4.11 -5.10 -11.83
N ASN A 69 4.81 -4.74 -12.91
CA ASN A 69 6.04 -5.41 -13.32
C ASN A 69 7.16 -5.03 -12.35
N TRP A 70 7.13 -5.66 -11.17
CA TRP A 70 8.06 -5.41 -10.08
C TRP A 70 8.95 -6.63 -9.88
N THR A 71 10.26 -6.41 -9.83
CA THR A 71 11.25 -7.47 -9.60
C THR A 71 12.00 -7.16 -8.32
N PHE A 72 11.95 -8.09 -7.36
CA PHE A 72 12.80 -8.08 -6.18
C PHE A 72 13.69 -9.32 -6.21
N ARG A 73 15.01 -9.09 -6.27
CA ARG A 73 16.01 -10.17 -6.29
C ARG A 73 16.60 -10.49 -4.92
N GLY A 74 16.12 -9.81 -3.88
CA GLY A 74 16.52 -10.09 -2.51
C GLY A 74 15.76 -11.29 -1.93
N HIS A 75 16.14 -11.67 -0.72
CA HIS A 75 15.43 -12.66 0.08
C HIS A 75 15.09 -12.01 1.41
N PHE A 76 13.84 -12.14 1.86
CA PHE A 76 13.49 -11.72 3.21
C PHE A 76 13.97 -12.78 4.18
N VAL A 77 14.96 -12.43 5.00
CA VAL A 77 15.25 -13.23 6.18
C VAL A 77 14.16 -12.89 7.20
N HIS A 78 13.15 -13.74 7.31
CA HIS A 78 12.26 -13.67 8.46
C HIS A 78 13.06 -14.13 9.67
N THR A 79 13.73 -13.18 10.34
CA THR A 79 14.22 -13.41 11.69
C THR A 79 12.99 -13.62 12.56
N GLN A 80 12.60 -14.87 12.79
CA GLN A 80 11.68 -15.17 13.86
C GLN A 80 12.36 -14.69 15.14
N ARG A 81 11.92 -13.54 15.66
CA ARG A 81 12.11 -13.26 17.07
C ARG A 81 11.39 -14.40 17.79
N ARG A 82 12.16 -15.39 18.25
CA ARG A 82 11.72 -16.29 19.30
C ARG A 82 11.26 -15.38 20.43
N HIS A 83 9.95 -15.26 20.61
CA HIS A 83 9.43 -14.75 21.86
C HIS A 83 9.87 -15.75 22.91
N ALA A 84 10.95 -15.42 23.63
CA ALA A 84 11.26 -16.08 24.88
C ALA A 84 10.07 -15.85 25.82
N ALA A 85 9.68 -16.94 26.48
CA ALA A 85 8.51 -17.07 27.34
C ALA A 85 8.45 -16.01 28.45
#